data_AF-A0AAV2I7M9-F1
#
_entry.id   AF-A0AAV2I7M9-F1
#
_cell.length_a   1.000
_cell.length_b   1.000
_cell.length_c   1.000
_cell.angle_alpha   90.00
_cell.angle_beta   90.00
_cell.angle_gamma   90.00
#
_symmetry.space_group_name_H-M   'P 1'
#
loop_
_entity.id
_entity.type
_entity.pdbx_description
1 polymer ?
#
loop_
_entity_poly.entity_id
_entity_poly.type
_entity_poly.pdbx_seq_one_letter_code
_entity_poly.pdbx_strand_id
1 'polypeptide(L)'
;VDETNSVFLYKRGEGYKDFHHPEFVPMFKDQTDPTEVQKAELVCGKENDACIFDYLATLEKIIAENTKQIMLKQDFVAQSLVNHPPSLSLNSSLLTATGKWVVTARVETSIQVLTQDDDGDDVSIEIAEQTKGVKVTKQNTIIYTPDLLNPIALRMKAKDSKNGTSPILTVNLAVCPDCSGNGECDNSAESTYFNGIFQILQCKCFPAYTGTQCESEFDACNNQPCLKGQNCTDLTATQQG
;
A
#
# COMPACT_ATOMS: atom_id res chain seq x y z
N VAL A 1 -1.93 40.21 -43.84
CA VAL A 1 -1.69 38.92 -44.49
C VAL A 1 -2.46 38.93 -45.82
N ASP A 2 -1.98 38.27 -46.86
CA ASP A 2 -2.56 38.18 -48.20
C ASP A 2 -2.17 36.84 -48.83
N GLU A 3 -2.63 36.57 -50.06
CA GLU A 3 -2.35 35.33 -50.78
C GLU A 3 -0.85 35.05 -51.00
N THR A 4 0.02 36.06 -50.93
CA THR A 4 1.46 35.95 -51.19
C THR A 4 2.32 35.86 -49.92
N ASN A 5 1.75 36.17 -48.75
CA ASN A 5 2.46 36.14 -47.46
C ASN A 5 1.74 35.35 -46.36
N SER A 6 0.67 34.64 -46.70
CA SER A 6 0.06 33.68 -45.78
C SER A 6 1.01 32.52 -45.49
N VAL A 7 1.13 32.16 -44.21
CA VAL A 7 1.91 31.01 -43.73
C VAL A 7 1.10 29.70 -43.72
N PHE A 8 -0.19 29.77 -44.06
CA PHE A 8 -1.08 28.61 -44.10
C PHE A 8 -1.10 27.95 -45.49
N LEU A 9 -1.23 26.63 -45.52
CA LEU A 9 -1.42 25.85 -46.74
C LEU A 9 -2.92 25.59 -46.96
N TYR A 10 -3.41 25.86 -48.18
CA TYR A 10 -4.82 25.74 -48.53
C TYR A 10 -5.09 24.55 -49.45
N LYS A 11 -6.31 24.01 -49.42
CA LYS A 11 -6.71 22.99 -50.38
C LYS A 11 -6.86 23.62 -51.78
N ARG A 12 -6.86 22.77 -52.80
CA ARG A 12 -7.03 23.22 -54.19
C ARG A 12 -8.37 23.94 -54.37
N GLY A 13 -8.32 25.22 -54.72
CA GLY A 13 -9.50 26.07 -54.91
C GLY A 13 -9.88 26.91 -53.68
N GLU A 14 -9.21 26.71 -52.56
CA GLU A 14 -9.29 27.56 -51.37
C GLU A 14 -8.06 28.47 -51.29
N GLY A 15 -8.20 29.61 -50.60
CA GLY A 15 -7.11 30.54 -50.38
C GLY A 15 -7.33 31.43 -49.16
N TYR A 16 -6.43 32.40 -48.96
CA TYR A 16 -6.49 33.35 -47.85
C TYR A 16 -7.87 33.98 -47.64
N LYS A 17 -8.53 34.38 -48.74
CA LYS A 17 -9.83 35.07 -48.69
C LYS A 17 -10.95 34.22 -48.11
N ASP A 18 -10.87 32.90 -48.21
CA ASP A 18 -11.91 32.00 -47.71
C ASP A 18 -11.86 31.85 -46.17
N PHE A 19 -10.73 32.19 -45.57
CA PHE A 19 -10.48 32.08 -44.12
C PHE A 19 -10.06 33.41 -43.49
N HIS A 20 -10.11 34.51 -44.26
CA HIS A 20 -9.81 35.84 -43.76
C HIS A 20 -11.11 36.54 -43.35
N HIS A 21 -11.21 36.79 -42.05
CA HIS A 21 -12.31 37.53 -41.44
C HIS A 21 -11.78 38.88 -40.93
N PRO A 22 -11.66 39.93 -41.79
CA PRO A 22 -11.19 41.25 -41.37
C PRO A 22 -12.10 41.91 -40.32
N GLU A 23 -13.35 41.49 -40.26
CA GLU A 23 -14.33 41.88 -39.24
C GLU A 23 -14.08 41.24 -37.87
N PHE A 24 -13.27 40.18 -37.81
CA PHE A 24 -12.95 39.53 -36.54
C PHE A 24 -11.97 40.38 -35.75
N VAL A 25 -12.46 40.97 -34.66
CA VAL A 25 -11.65 41.69 -33.68
C VAL A 25 -11.44 40.76 -32.47
N PRO A 26 -10.20 40.35 -32.17
CA PRO A 26 -9.93 39.55 -30.98
C PRO A 26 -10.35 40.32 -29.73
N MET A 27 -11.00 39.64 -28.80
CA MET A 27 -11.33 40.22 -27.51
C MET A 27 -10.10 40.18 -26.60
N PHE A 28 -9.70 41.35 -26.09
CA PHE A 28 -8.62 41.46 -25.11
C PHE A 28 -9.18 41.92 -23.76
N LYS A 29 -8.74 41.27 -22.67
CA LYS A 29 -9.27 41.47 -21.31
C LYS A 29 -9.18 42.92 -20.82
N ASP A 30 -8.16 43.66 -21.26
CA ASP A 30 -7.93 45.08 -20.97
C ASP A 30 -8.83 46.04 -21.78
N GLN A 31 -9.46 45.54 -22.84
CA GLN A 31 -10.33 46.30 -23.73
C GLN A 31 -11.82 45.98 -23.52
N THR A 32 -12.14 45.01 -22.66
CA THR A 32 -13.51 44.61 -22.30
C THR A 32 -14.06 45.47 -21.16
N ASP A 33 -15.39 45.61 -21.11
CA ASP A 33 -16.06 46.35 -20.03
C ASP A 33 -15.61 45.85 -18.65
N PRO A 34 -15.03 46.71 -17.79
CA PRO A 34 -14.56 46.33 -16.46
C PRO A 34 -15.63 45.66 -15.59
N THR A 35 -16.91 45.98 -15.80
CA THR A 35 -18.02 45.39 -15.05
C THR A 35 -18.29 43.94 -15.47
N GLU A 36 -18.18 43.62 -16.76
CA GLU A 36 -18.31 42.25 -17.27
C GLU A 36 -17.10 41.40 -16.90
N VAL A 37 -15.90 41.99 -16.91
CA VAL A 37 -14.68 41.32 -16.42
C VAL A 37 -14.83 40.96 -14.93
N GLN A 38 -15.37 41.85 -14.10
CA GLN A 38 -15.63 41.53 -12.69
C GLN A 38 -16.65 40.39 -12.52
N LYS A 39 -17.70 40.35 -13.34
CA LYS A 39 -18.67 39.24 -13.34
C LYS A 39 -18.02 37.91 -13.74
N ALA A 40 -17.16 37.93 -14.76
CA ALA A 40 -16.39 36.77 -15.19
C ALA A 40 -15.45 36.29 -14.07
N GLU A 41 -14.71 37.19 -13.43
CA GLU A 41 -13.81 36.87 -12.30
C GLU A 41 -14.56 36.31 -11.09
N LEU A 42 -15.78 36.77 -10.82
CA LEU A 42 -16.65 36.24 -9.77
C LEU A 42 -17.02 34.76 -10.02
N VAL A 43 -17.17 34.36 -11.28
CA VAL A 43 -17.48 32.97 -11.65
C VAL A 43 -16.20 32.13 -11.71
N CYS A 44 -15.17 32.65 -12.36
CA CYS A 44 -13.98 31.90 -12.77
C CYS A 44 -12.84 31.91 -11.73
N GLY A 45 -12.77 32.94 -10.88
CA GLY A 45 -11.54 33.30 -10.18
C GLY A 45 -10.60 34.10 -11.10
N LYS A 46 -9.68 34.88 -10.52
CA LYS A 46 -8.84 35.83 -11.27
C LYS A 46 -7.75 35.18 -12.13
N GLU A 47 -7.35 33.97 -11.78
CA GLU A 47 -6.21 33.27 -12.37
C GLU A 47 -6.62 32.31 -13.50
N ASN A 48 -7.91 32.06 -13.71
CA ASN A 48 -8.39 31.16 -14.76
C ASN A 48 -8.81 31.96 -16.00
N ASP A 49 -7.80 32.41 -16.77
CA ASP A 49 -8.03 33.24 -17.95
C ASP A 49 -8.89 32.52 -19.00
N ALA A 50 -8.73 31.20 -19.19
CA ALA A 50 -9.55 30.43 -20.14
C ALA A 50 -11.06 30.52 -19.80
N CYS A 51 -11.43 30.31 -18.53
CA CYS A 51 -12.80 30.49 -18.08
C CYS A 51 -13.29 31.92 -18.24
N ILE A 52 -12.46 32.92 -17.92
CA ILE A 52 -12.81 34.34 -18.05
C ILE A 52 -13.11 34.68 -19.51
N PHE A 53 -12.26 34.25 -20.45
CA PHE A 53 -12.48 34.51 -21.87
C PHE A 53 -13.73 33.82 -22.40
N ASP A 54 -14.02 32.58 -21.99
CA ASP A 54 -15.26 31.90 -22.38
C ASP A 54 -16.50 32.63 -21.83
N TYR A 55 -16.44 33.14 -20.60
CA TYR A 55 -17.52 33.96 -20.05
C TYR A 55 -17.71 35.25 -20.86
N LEU A 56 -16.64 35.97 -21.15
CA LEU A 56 -16.72 37.24 -21.86
C LEU A 56 -17.15 37.08 -23.33
N ALA A 57 -16.73 35.98 -23.98
CA ALA A 57 -17.07 35.70 -25.36
C ALA A 57 -18.52 35.22 -25.55
N THR A 58 -19.07 34.49 -24.57
CA THR A 58 -20.41 33.87 -24.68
C THR A 58 -21.48 34.56 -23.87
N LEU A 59 -21.09 35.31 -22.83
CA LEU A 59 -21.95 35.84 -21.75
C LEU A 59 -22.77 34.75 -21.03
N GLU A 60 -22.39 33.49 -21.21
CA GLU A 60 -23.07 32.32 -20.67
C GLU A 60 -22.27 31.72 -19.52
N LYS A 61 -22.82 31.82 -18.31
CA LYS A 61 -22.18 31.35 -17.09
C LYS A 61 -21.84 29.85 -17.15
N ILE A 62 -22.72 29.04 -17.73
CA ILE A 62 -22.58 27.56 -17.78
C ILE A 62 -21.35 27.16 -18.61
N ILE A 63 -21.09 27.85 -19.72
CA ILE A 63 -19.95 27.54 -20.60
C ILE A 63 -18.65 27.82 -19.85
N ALA A 64 -18.54 29.00 -19.23
CA ALA A 64 -17.39 29.36 -18.41
C ALA A 64 -17.18 28.40 -17.23
N GLU A 65 -18.25 28.03 -16.50
CA GLU A 65 -18.13 27.08 -15.39
C GLU A 65 -17.64 25.71 -15.85
N ASN A 66 -18.08 25.22 -17.01
CA ASN A 66 -17.56 23.97 -17.57
C ASN A 66 -16.06 24.07 -17.87
N THR A 67 -15.61 25.17 -18.48
CA THR A 67 -14.18 25.41 -18.74
C THR A 67 -13.38 25.49 -17.45
N LYS A 68 -13.92 26.15 -16.41
CA LYS A 68 -13.32 26.17 -15.07
C LYS A 68 -13.10 24.76 -14.54
N GLN A 69 -14.13 23.91 -14.59
CA GLN A 69 -14.05 22.54 -14.09
C GLN A 69 -13.04 21.70 -14.88
N ILE A 70 -12.97 21.90 -16.20
CA ILE A 70 -12.00 21.21 -17.06
C ILE A 70 -10.56 21.62 -16.69
N MET A 71 -10.30 22.92 -16.54
CA MET A 71 -8.97 23.42 -16.16
C MET A 71 -8.54 22.91 -14.78
N LEU A 72 -9.43 22.95 -13.78
CA LEU A 72 -9.15 22.39 -12.45
C LEU A 72 -8.82 20.90 -12.52
N LYS A 73 -9.52 20.14 -13.37
CA LYS A 73 -9.24 18.72 -13.59
C LYS A 73 -7.91 18.50 -14.30
N GLN A 74 -7.55 19.36 -15.27
CA GLN A 74 -6.26 19.30 -15.95
C GLN A 74 -5.11 19.61 -14.99
N ASP A 75 -5.22 20.63 -14.16
CA ASP A 75 -4.21 20.96 -13.14
C ASP A 75 -4.06 19.83 -12.14
N PHE A 76 -5.18 19.23 -11.71
CA PHE A 76 -5.15 18.05 -10.86
C PHE A 76 -4.40 16.87 -11.51
N VAL A 77 -4.66 16.59 -12.80
CA VAL A 77 -3.97 15.53 -13.54
C VAL A 77 -2.49 15.87 -13.75
N ALA A 78 -2.16 17.13 -14.04
CA ALA A 78 -0.78 17.56 -14.18
C ALA A 78 -0.01 17.40 -12.87
N GLN A 79 -0.61 17.74 -11.73
CA GLN A 79 -0.02 17.55 -10.41
C GLN A 79 0.14 16.06 -10.07
N SER A 80 -0.83 15.20 -10.42
CA SER A 80 -0.70 13.76 -10.17
C SER A 80 0.31 13.06 -11.07
N LEU A 81 0.68 13.65 -12.22
CA LEU A 81 1.72 13.13 -13.11
C LEU A 81 3.14 13.33 -12.58
N VAL A 82 3.36 14.27 -11.65
CA VAL A 82 4.66 14.52 -11.01
C VAL A 82 4.78 13.81 -9.66
N ASN A 83 3.70 13.21 -9.16
CA ASN A 83 3.68 12.49 -7.90
C ASN A 83 4.39 11.14 -8.01
N HIS A 84 5.33 10.89 -7.11
CA HIS A 84 6.05 9.63 -6.98
C HIS A 84 5.30 8.70 -6.03
N PRO A 85 5.21 7.40 -6.35
CA PRO A 85 4.55 6.45 -5.46
C PRO A 85 5.40 6.24 -4.18
N PRO A 86 4.75 6.09 -3.01
CA PRO A 86 5.46 5.81 -1.78
C PRO A 86 6.06 4.40 -1.79
N SER A 87 7.00 4.15 -0.89
CA SER A 87 7.62 2.84 -0.68
C SER A 87 7.43 2.35 0.75
N LEU A 88 7.36 1.03 0.90
CA LEU A 88 7.20 0.34 2.17
C LEU A 88 8.37 -0.61 2.42
N SER A 89 8.86 -0.61 3.66
CA SER A 89 9.77 -1.63 4.15
C SER A 89 9.46 -1.98 5.61
N LEU A 90 9.91 -3.15 6.05
CA LEU A 90 9.83 -3.54 7.47
C LEU A 90 11.13 -3.18 8.17
N ASN A 91 11.04 -2.90 9.48
CA ASN A 91 12.25 -2.74 10.29
C ASN A 91 13.07 -4.05 10.30
N SER A 92 14.20 -4.04 9.59
CA SER A 92 15.07 -5.20 9.40
C SER A 92 15.60 -5.81 10.70
N SER A 93 15.71 -5.03 11.77
CA SER A 93 16.16 -5.51 13.10
C SER A 93 15.23 -6.56 13.71
N LEU A 94 13.98 -6.63 13.25
CA LEU A 94 12.96 -7.58 13.73
C LEU A 94 12.78 -8.77 12.78
N LEU A 95 13.59 -8.86 11.72
CA LEU A 95 13.53 -9.93 10.73
C LEU A 95 14.75 -10.85 10.85
N THR A 96 14.55 -12.10 10.47
CA THR A 96 15.66 -13.04 10.26
C THR A 96 16.52 -12.63 9.05
N ALA A 97 17.71 -13.22 8.91
CA ALA A 97 18.56 -13.04 7.73
C ALA A 97 17.86 -13.42 6.39
N THR A 98 16.83 -14.27 6.46
CA THR A 98 15.99 -14.64 5.31
C THR A 98 14.80 -13.71 5.08
N GLY A 99 14.68 -12.62 5.85
CA GLY A 99 13.60 -11.64 5.75
C GLY A 99 12.27 -12.11 6.33
N LYS A 100 12.26 -13.17 7.15
CA LYS A 100 11.04 -13.65 7.83
C LYS A 100 10.85 -12.95 9.17
N TRP A 101 9.60 -12.60 9.47
CA TRP A 101 9.18 -12.14 10.78
C TRP A 101 8.76 -13.34 11.63
N VAL A 102 9.52 -13.63 12.69
CA VAL A 102 9.27 -14.76 13.58
C VAL A 102 8.41 -14.29 14.76
N VAL A 103 7.29 -14.96 14.98
CA VAL A 103 6.29 -14.62 16.01
C VAL A 103 5.82 -15.86 16.75
N THR A 104 5.31 -15.72 17.98
CA THR A 104 4.80 -16.84 18.78
C THR A 104 3.28 -16.92 18.69
N ALA A 105 2.75 -18.14 18.51
CA ALA A 105 1.31 -18.40 18.45
C ALA A 105 0.59 -17.87 19.69
N ARG A 106 -0.58 -17.26 19.51
CA ARG A 106 -1.44 -16.68 20.57
C ARG A 106 -0.81 -15.51 21.35
N VAL A 107 0.40 -15.08 21.02
CA VAL A 107 1.07 -13.93 21.63
C VAL A 107 0.91 -12.71 20.72
N GLU A 108 0.47 -11.58 21.29
CA GLU A 108 0.41 -10.32 20.55
C GLU A 108 1.83 -9.79 20.33
N THR A 109 2.19 -9.55 19.08
CA THR A 109 3.50 -9.03 18.68
C THR A 109 3.31 -7.86 17.74
N SER A 110 4.34 -7.01 17.63
CA SER A 110 4.28 -5.86 16.73
C SER A 110 5.55 -5.65 15.95
N ILE A 111 5.40 -5.10 14.75
CA ILE A 111 6.50 -4.71 13.87
C ILE A 111 6.23 -3.33 13.28
N GLN A 112 7.25 -2.49 13.29
CA GLN A 112 7.20 -1.17 12.69
C GLN A 112 7.38 -1.28 11.17
N VAL A 113 6.47 -0.64 10.44
CA VAL A 113 6.57 -0.43 9.00
C VAL A 113 7.19 0.93 8.75
N LEU A 114 8.22 0.97 7.91
CA LEU A 114 8.89 2.17 7.48
C LEU A 114 8.31 2.59 6.13
N THR A 115 7.88 3.84 6.06
CA THR A 115 7.36 4.49 4.85
C THR A 115 8.39 5.50 4.36
N GLN A 116 8.64 5.53 3.06
CA GLN A 116 9.44 6.57 2.43
C GLN A 116 8.69 7.10 1.21
N ASP A 117 8.67 8.42 1.08
CA ASP A 117 8.02 9.16 0.01
C ASP A 117 8.97 10.28 -0.43
N ASP A 118 9.22 10.38 -1.73
CA ASP A 118 10.21 11.32 -2.26
C ASP A 118 9.66 12.75 -2.36
N ASP A 119 8.33 12.91 -2.39
CA ASP A 119 7.65 14.20 -2.48
C ASP A 119 7.24 14.76 -1.10
N GLY A 120 7.38 13.94 -0.05
CA GLY A 120 7.07 14.30 1.34
C GLY A 120 5.58 14.26 1.66
N ASP A 121 4.80 13.50 0.88
CA ASP A 121 3.37 13.36 1.08
C ASP A 121 3.02 12.55 2.33
N ASP A 122 1.83 12.80 2.88
CA ASP A 122 1.28 11.98 3.96
C ASP A 122 0.97 10.57 3.44
N VAL A 123 1.62 9.56 4.03
CA VAL A 123 1.48 8.15 3.65
C VAL A 123 0.64 7.38 4.68
N SER A 124 -0.34 6.62 4.18
CA SER A 124 -1.16 5.70 4.96
C SER A 124 -0.95 4.25 4.53
N ILE A 125 -1.04 3.30 5.46
CA ILE A 125 -0.91 1.86 5.18
C ILE A 125 -2.29 1.23 5.05
N GLU A 126 -2.49 0.47 3.98
CA GLU A 126 -3.70 -0.29 3.69
C GLU A 126 -3.36 -1.79 3.62
N ILE A 127 -4.06 -2.62 4.41
CA ILE A 127 -3.96 -4.07 4.28
C ILE A 127 -4.74 -4.49 3.03
N ALA A 128 -4.09 -5.21 2.13
CA ALA A 128 -4.64 -5.52 0.81
C ALA A 128 -5.83 -6.50 0.87
N GLU A 129 -5.88 -7.35 1.90
CA GLU A 129 -6.92 -8.37 2.09
C GLU A 129 -7.33 -8.44 3.58
N GLN A 130 -8.59 -8.74 3.88
CA GLN A 130 -9.04 -8.82 5.27
C GLN A 130 -8.41 -10.02 5.98
N THR A 131 -7.45 -9.76 6.86
CA THR A 131 -6.75 -10.78 7.65
C THR A 131 -7.19 -10.75 9.11
N LYS A 132 -7.59 -11.91 9.66
CA LYS A 132 -7.96 -12.04 11.08
C LYS A 132 -6.72 -11.90 11.98
N GLY A 133 -6.87 -11.21 13.11
CA GLY A 133 -5.81 -11.06 14.11
C GLY A 133 -4.76 -9.99 13.81
N VAL A 134 -4.90 -9.24 12.71
CA VAL A 134 -4.00 -8.14 12.33
C VAL A 134 -4.68 -6.80 12.60
N LYS A 135 -3.95 -5.86 13.20
CA LYS A 135 -4.36 -4.46 13.41
C LYS A 135 -3.23 -3.53 12.97
N VAL A 136 -3.59 -2.37 12.42
CA VAL A 136 -2.63 -1.31 12.06
C VAL A 136 -2.87 -0.12 12.98
N THR A 137 -1.81 0.37 13.64
CA THR A 137 -1.87 1.56 14.50
C THR A 137 -1.70 2.85 13.67
N LYS A 138 -2.00 4.00 14.29
CA LYS A 138 -1.77 5.31 13.66
C LYS A 138 -0.29 5.65 13.45
N GLN A 139 0.63 4.91 14.07
CA GLN A 139 2.08 5.10 14.00
C GLN A 139 2.75 4.07 13.07
N ASN A 140 2.07 3.62 12.02
CA ASN A 140 2.58 2.65 11.05
C ASN A 140 3.12 1.36 11.68
N THR A 141 2.55 0.95 12.81
CA THR A 141 2.92 -0.30 13.49
C THR A 141 1.85 -1.34 13.24
N ILE A 142 2.26 -2.53 12.83
CA ILE A 142 1.39 -3.69 12.68
C ILE A 142 1.41 -4.45 13.98
N ILE A 143 0.24 -4.75 14.52
CA ILE A 143 0.03 -5.64 15.65
C ILE A 143 -0.60 -6.92 15.11
N TYR A 144 -0.01 -8.05 15.44
CA TYR A 144 -0.47 -9.36 15.00
C TYR A 144 -0.52 -10.35 16.16
N THR A 145 -1.66 -11.05 16.28
CA THR A 145 -1.83 -12.20 17.17
C THR A 145 -1.99 -13.46 16.31
N PRO A 146 -0.98 -14.34 16.23
CA PRO A 146 -1.02 -15.48 15.33
C PRO A 146 -1.99 -16.58 15.80
N ASP A 147 -2.71 -17.15 14.84
CA ASP A 147 -3.63 -18.28 15.03
C ASP A 147 -3.24 -19.40 14.07
N LEU A 148 -2.75 -20.51 14.62
CA LEU A 148 -2.26 -21.65 13.84
C LEU A 148 -3.35 -22.35 13.04
N LEU A 149 -4.62 -22.22 13.46
CA LEU A 149 -5.77 -22.81 12.75
C LEU A 149 -6.26 -21.92 11.61
N ASN A 150 -5.87 -20.65 11.61
CA ASN A 150 -6.27 -19.68 10.59
C ASN A 150 -5.04 -18.97 9.99
N PRO A 151 -4.21 -19.68 9.19
CA PRO A 151 -3.08 -19.08 8.48
C PRO A 151 -3.51 -17.91 7.61
N ILE A 152 -2.68 -16.87 7.52
CA ILE A 152 -2.93 -15.68 6.71
C ILE A 152 -1.78 -15.38 5.75
N ALA A 153 -2.06 -14.70 4.64
CA ALA A 153 -1.05 -14.04 3.81
C ALA A 153 -1.08 -12.54 4.08
N LEU A 154 -0.19 -12.04 4.93
CA LEU A 154 -0.15 -10.62 5.28
C LEU A 154 0.46 -9.80 4.13
N ARG A 155 -0.40 -9.06 3.44
CA ARG A 155 -0.07 -8.19 2.31
C ARG A 155 -0.57 -6.79 2.56
N MET A 156 0.26 -5.80 2.25
CA MET A 156 -0.08 -4.39 2.45
C MET A 156 0.50 -3.52 1.33
N LYS A 157 -0.09 -2.36 1.16
CA LYS A 157 0.39 -1.30 0.27
C LYS A 157 0.32 0.03 1.03
N ALA A 158 1.16 0.97 0.64
CA ALA A 158 1.05 2.36 1.05
C ALA A 158 0.21 3.13 0.04
N LYS A 159 -0.52 4.11 0.53
CA LYS A 159 -1.26 5.08 -0.26
C LYS A 159 -0.94 6.48 0.25
N ASP A 160 -0.44 7.33 -0.63
CA ASP A 160 -0.18 8.73 -0.33
C ASP A 160 -1.45 9.60 -0.42
N SER A 161 -1.33 10.87 -0.05
CA SER A 161 -2.42 11.86 -0.07
C SER A 161 -2.88 12.25 -1.49
N LYS A 162 -2.06 11.98 -2.51
CA LYS A 162 -2.27 12.26 -3.93
C LYS A 162 -2.71 11.02 -4.72
N ASN A 163 -3.06 9.95 -4.02
CA ASN A 163 -3.56 8.68 -4.55
C ASN A 163 -2.52 7.88 -5.34
N GLY A 164 -1.22 8.15 -5.17
CA GLY A 164 -0.16 7.23 -5.53
C GLY A 164 -0.11 6.04 -4.57
N THR A 165 0.33 4.89 -5.08
CA THR A 165 0.29 3.62 -4.36
C THR A 165 1.59 2.87 -4.49
N SER A 166 2.10 2.32 -3.38
CA SER A 166 3.29 1.48 -3.41
C SER A 166 3.01 0.12 -4.06
N PRO A 167 4.05 -0.59 -4.50
CA PRO A 167 3.99 -2.04 -4.70
C PRO A 167 3.49 -2.75 -3.44
N ILE A 168 2.89 -3.93 -3.62
CA ILE A 168 2.43 -4.75 -2.49
C ILE A 168 3.65 -5.32 -1.76
N LEU A 169 3.77 -4.98 -0.47
CA LEU A 169 4.70 -5.60 0.45
C LEU A 169 4.04 -6.87 1.02
N THR A 170 4.71 -8.01 0.83
CA THR A 170 4.30 -9.30 1.41
C THR A 170 5.19 -9.62 2.60
N VAL A 171 4.59 -9.92 3.74
CA VAL A 171 5.31 -10.26 4.97
C VAL A 171 5.40 -11.78 5.08
N ASN A 172 6.63 -12.30 5.06
CA ASN A 172 6.88 -13.71 5.30
C ASN A 172 6.83 -13.99 6.82
N LEU A 173 5.82 -14.73 7.25
CA LEU A 173 5.54 -15.07 8.64
C LEU A 173 6.08 -16.46 8.96
N ALA A 174 6.82 -16.56 10.07
CA ALA A 174 7.21 -17.81 10.68
C ALA A 174 6.65 -17.86 12.11
N VAL A 175 5.70 -18.75 12.35
CA VAL A 175 4.97 -18.83 13.62
C VAL A 175 5.48 -20.00 14.44
N CYS A 176 6.06 -19.68 15.59
CA CYS A 176 6.45 -20.63 16.62
C CYS A 176 5.20 -21.06 17.41
N PRO A 177 4.87 -22.36 17.50
CA PRO A 177 3.65 -22.82 18.17
C PRO A 177 3.71 -22.79 19.71
N ASP A 178 4.70 -22.11 20.30
CA ASP A 178 4.97 -21.96 21.75
C ASP A 178 5.62 -23.18 22.41
N CYS A 179 5.61 -24.34 21.75
CA CYS A 179 6.24 -25.59 22.23
C CYS A 179 5.88 -25.94 23.69
N SER A 180 4.69 -25.54 24.13
CA SER A 180 4.19 -25.72 25.50
C SER A 180 5.16 -25.28 26.61
N GLY A 181 6.11 -24.40 26.30
CA GLY A 181 7.21 -24.02 27.20
C GLY A 181 8.26 -25.11 27.46
N ASN A 182 8.13 -26.29 26.83
CA ASN A 182 8.98 -27.47 27.04
C ASN A 182 9.91 -27.74 25.83
N GLY A 183 10.18 -26.72 25.03
CA GLY A 183 11.05 -26.82 23.88
C GLY A 183 11.35 -25.48 23.25
N GLU A 184 12.16 -25.53 22.20
CA GLU A 184 12.54 -24.36 21.40
C GLU A 184 12.06 -24.55 19.97
N CYS A 185 11.63 -23.46 19.33
CA CYS A 185 11.26 -23.50 17.92
C CYS A 185 12.51 -23.63 17.05
N ASP A 186 12.55 -24.67 16.24
CA ASP A 186 13.52 -24.83 15.17
C ASP A 186 13.13 -23.95 13.97
N ASN A 187 14.11 -23.54 13.17
CA ASN A 187 13.87 -22.74 11.95
C ASN A 187 13.32 -23.57 10.79
N SER A 188 13.08 -24.86 10.99
CA SER A 188 12.43 -25.75 10.03
C SER A 188 10.91 -25.55 10.07
N ALA A 189 10.31 -25.49 8.88
CA ALA A 189 8.86 -25.38 8.75
C ALA A 189 8.23 -26.78 8.81
N GLU A 190 7.39 -27.01 9.82
CA GLU A 190 6.55 -28.21 9.91
C GLU A 190 5.42 -28.16 8.88
N SER A 191 4.85 -26.97 8.67
CA SER A 191 3.78 -26.73 7.70
C SER A 191 3.96 -25.40 7.00
N THR A 192 3.61 -25.35 5.71
CA THR A 192 3.76 -24.15 4.88
C THR A 192 2.46 -23.85 4.14
N TYR A 193 2.06 -22.59 4.14
CA TYR A 193 0.85 -22.09 3.48
C TYR A 193 1.20 -20.93 2.54
N PHE A 194 0.34 -20.69 1.56
CA PHE A 194 0.47 -19.59 0.59
C PHE A 194 1.87 -19.53 -0.07
N ASN A 195 2.39 -20.68 -0.51
CA ASN A 195 3.72 -20.80 -1.12
C ASN A 195 4.87 -20.31 -0.21
N GLY A 196 4.74 -20.53 1.09
CA GLY A 196 5.80 -20.23 2.07
C GLY A 196 5.71 -18.85 2.71
N ILE A 197 4.68 -18.05 2.39
CA ILE A 197 4.41 -16.76 3.05
C ILE A 197 4.07 -16.98 4.53
N PHE A 198 3.40 -18.09 4.88
CA PHE A 198 3.11 -18.44 6.26
C PHE A 198 3.67 -19.82 6.57
N GLN A 199 4.53 -19.91 7.56
CA GLN A 199 5.16 -21.16 7.98
C GLN A 199 4.91 -21.38 9.46
N ILE A 200 4.49 -22.59 9.82
CA ILE A 200 4.46 -23.04 11.21
C ILE A 200 5.80 -23.72 11.46
N LEU A 201 6.52 -23.24 12.47
CA LEU A 201 7.84 -23.76 12.84
C LEU A 201 7.69 -25.05 13.67
N GLN A 202 8.64 -25.95 13.49
CA GLN A 202 8.70 -27.18 14.27
C GLN A 202 9.24 -26.91 15.68
N CYS A 203 8.74 -27.64 16.68
CA CYS A 203 9.33 -27.65 18.01
C CYS A 203 10.44 -28.68 18.15
N LYS A 204 11.54 -28.28 18.76
CA LYS A 204 12.57 -29.15 19.31
C LYS A 204 12.37 -29.25 20.82
N CYS A 205 11.82 -30.37 21.25
CA CYS A 205 11.54 -30.59 22.67
C CYS A 205 12.81 -30.72 23.50
N PHE A 206 12.76 -30.19 24.71
CA PHE A 206 13.76 -30.46 25.73
C PHE A 206 13.74 -31.95 26.11
N PRO A 207 14.83 -32.45 26.73
CA PRO A 207 14.82 -33.79 27.32
C PRO A 207 13.60 -34.00 28.21
N ALA A 208 13.11 -35.24 28.27
CA ALA A 208 11.89 -35.62 28.99
C ALA A 208 10.55 -35.17 28.39
N TYR A 209 10.54 -34.50 27.23
CA TYR A 209 9.30 -34.11 26.54
C TYR A 209 9.23 -34.64 25.10
N THR A 210 8.00 -34.84 24.61
CA THR A 210 7.67 -35.34 23.28
C THR A 210 6.33 -34.77 22.79
N GLY A 211 5.95 -35.09 21.55
CA GLY A 211 4.81 -34.50 20.87
C GLY A 211 5.19 -33.38 19.89
N THR A 212 4.24 -32.95 19.07
CA THR A 212 4.47 -31.92 18.03
C THR A 212 4.75 -30.53 18.62
N GLN A 213 4.20 -30.26 19.79
CA GLN A 213 4.37 -29.02 20.54
C GLN A 213 5.00 -29.28 21.91
N CYS A 214 5.66 -30.42 22.13
CA CYS A 214 6.28 -30.77 23.40
C CYS A 214 5.29 -30.81 24.58
N GLU A 215 4.05 -31.20 24.28
CA GLU A 215 2.93 -31.24 25.21
C GLU A 215 2.90 -32.50 26.08
N SER A 216 3.65 -33.54 25.70
CA SER A 216 3.66 -34.83 26.38
C SER A 216 4.99 -35.09 27.08
N GLU A 217 4.97 -35.73 28.25
CA GLU A 217 6.19 -36.25 28.86
C GLU A 217 6.67 -37.49 28.10
N PHE A 218 7.98 -37.65 28.00
CA PHE A 218 8.60 -38.79 27.35
C PHE A 218 8.63 -39.99 28.30
N ASP A 219 7.86 -41.02 27.96
CA ASP A 219 7.87 -42.30 28.69
C ASP A 219 9.01 -43.20 28.19
N ALA A 220 10.07 -43.28 28.99
CA ALA A 220 11.25 -44.10 28.68
C ALA A 220 10.94 -45.61 28.72
N CYS A 221 9.87 -46.02 29.40
CA CYS A 221 9.49 -47.42 29.59
C CYS A 221 8.48 -47.94 28.56
N ASN A 222 7.85 -47.08 27.76
CA ASN A 222 6.80 -47.45 26.80
C ASN A 222 7.22 -48.58 25.83
N ASN A 223 8.48 -48.58 25.38
CA ASN A 223 9.02 -49.60 24.47
C ASN A 223 9.68 -50.78 25.17
N GLN A 224 9.55 -50.91 26.49
CA GLN A 224 10.18 -51.94 27.30
C GLN A 224 11.69 -52.11 27.02
N PRO A 225 12.50 -51.04 27.11
CA PRO A 225 13.92 -51.10 26.75
C PRO A 225 14.76 -51.92 27.74
N CYS A 226 14.23 -52.18 28.94
CA CYS A 226 14.92 -52.96 29.95
C CYS A 226 14.98 -54.46 29.59
N LEU A 227 16.03 -55.15 30.04
CA LEU A 227 16.17 -56.59 29.83
C LEU A 227 15.00 -57.37 30.44
N LYS A 228 14.64 -58.50 29.80
CA LYS A 228 13.56 -59.38 30.27
C LYS A 228 13.75 -59.74 31.76
N GLY A 229 12.74 -59.44 32.57
CA GLY A 229 12.75 -59.69 34.03
C GLY A 229 13.22 -58.52 34.88
N GLN A 230 13.63 -57.39 34.28
CA GLN A 230 13.87 -56.13 35.00
C GLN A 230 12.59 -55.30 35.08
N ASN A 231 12.43 -54.57 36.19
CA ASN A 231 11.34 -53.61 36.32
C ASN A 231 11.77 -52.27 35.71
N CYS A 232 10.94 -51.72 34.81
CA CYS A 232 11.17 -50.39 34.25
C CYS A 232 10.35 -49.36 35.04
N THR A 233 10.99 -48.29 35.47
CA THR A 233 10.33 -47.17 36.15
C THR A 233 10.59 -45.91 35.34
N ASP A 234 9.54 -45.33 34.79
CA ASP A 234 9.60 -44.03 34.15
C ASP A 234 9.68 -42.92 35.22
N LEU A 235 10.49 -41.90 34.94
CA LEU A 235 10.64 -40.73 35.82
C LEU A 235 9.90 -39.56 35.19
N THR A 236 9.20 -38.75 35.98
CA THR A 236 8.52 -37.55 35.45
C THR A 236 9.53 -36.54 34.92
N ALA A 237 9.11 -35.61 34.05
CA ALA A 237 10.05 -34.64 33.46
C ALA A 237 10.80 -33.83 34.54
N THR A 238 10.09 -33.42 35.59
CA THR A 238 10.65 -32.74 36.76
C THR A 238 11.67 -33.56 37.56
N GLN A 239 11.63 -34.89 37.46
CA GLN A 239 12.60 -35.78 38.11
C GLN A 239 13.85 -36.01 37.24
N GLN A 240 13.75 -35.76 35.93
CA GLN A 240 14.83 -35.99 34.97
C GLN A 240 15.79 -34.78 34.82
N GLY A 241 15.40 -33.59 35.31
CA GLY A 241 16.21 -32.37 35.34
C GLY A 241 15.59 -31.27 34.49
#